data_AF-B8DIQ9-F1
#
_entry.id   AF-B8DIQ9-F1
#
_cell.length_a   1.000
_cell.length_b   1.000
_cell.length_c   1.000
_cell.angle_alpha   90.00
_cell.angle_beta   90.00
_cell.angle_gamma   90.00
#
_symmetry.space_group_name_H-M   'P 1'
#
loop_
_entity.id
_entity.type
_entity.pdbx_description
1 polymer ?
#
loop_
_entity_poly.entity_id
_entity_poly.type
_entity_poly.pdbx_seq_one_letter_code
_entity_poly.pdbx_strand_id
1 'polypeptide(L)'
;MARAPRTPKTPDSTGTTGTPCARPHARPHARRDAPAPDPSACARCAAQGTTCCSTTPGEEEFCFPLSRSEWERIVEWCDHVGGFATERNTRPFVDGMKRLFPGEEAAVEALFPLHGEHLRLAVDRRGDCAFLGAEGCRLPREVRPWYCRLFPLWMRGERITLFTPDHCVAVREGRTLSGVLAAVHLTEKDVRLLFGRLRLAWGLAPLDPFEAGLPFAAPADAAPNDVDAPAAPASTGAAPLPKPQPIPDPRTAPRGRRRPPRPGKPGALDDGPETL
;
A
#
# COMPACT_ATOMS: atom_id res chain seq x y z
N MET A 1 18.42 67.62 50.84
CA MET A 1 17.49 67.64 49.68
C MET A 1 18.09 66.82 48.56
N ALA A 2 17.66 65.57 48.40
CA ALA A 2 18.17 64.66 47.38
C ALA A 2 17.01 63.88 46.77
N ARG A 3 16.92 63.92 45.43
CA ARG A 3 15.84 63.38 44.60
C ARG A 3 15.86 61.85 44.59
N ALA A 4 14.69 61.25 44.77
CA ALA A 4 14.47 59.81 44.58
C ALA A 4 14.55 59.43 43.08
N PRO A 5 15.15 58.28 42.73
CA PRO A 5 15.21 57.79 41.36
C PRO A 5 13.87 57.22 40.89
N ARG A 6 13.44 57.62 39.69
CA ARG A 6 12.23 57.15 39.02
C ARG A 6 12.46 55.75 38.44
N THR A 7 11.58 54.82 38.77
CA THR A 7 11.48 53.49 38.14
C THR A 7 11.03 53.60 36.67
N PRO A 8 11.61 52.84 35.73
CA PRO A 8 11.20 52.83 34.34
C PRO A 8 9.85 52.10 34.16
N LYS A 9 8.97 52.74 33.37
CA LYS A 9 7.66 52.25 32.95
C LYS A 9 7.82 51.11 31.93
N THR A 10 7.20 49.98 32.18
CA THR A 10 7.01 48.87 31.23
C THR A 10 6.13 49.34 30.06
N PRO A 11 6.50 49.09 28.79
CA PRO A 11 5.63 49.40 27.66
C PRO A 11 4.53 48.35 27.50
N ASP A 12 3.30 48.85 27.33
CA ASP A 12 2.11 48.11 26.94
C ASP A 12 2.34 47.33 25.64
N SER A 13 2.21 46.01 25.72
CA SER A 13 2.17 45.13 24.56
C SER A 13 0.75 45.12 24.00
N THR A 14 0.46 46.03 23.08
CA THR A 14 -0.75 46.02 22.27
C THR A 14 -0.83 44.74 21.45
N GLY A 15 -1.93 44.01 21.60
CA GLY A 15 -2.20 42.75 20.94
C GLY A 15 -2.30 42.92 19.42
N THR A 16 -1.36 42.30 18.72
CA THR A 16 -1.50 41.98 17.30
C THR A 16 -2.38 40.75 17.17
N THR A 17 -3.66 40.96 16.86
CA THR A 17 -4.55 39.94 16.31
C THR A 17 -3.95 39.43 15.00
N GLY A 18 -3.23 38.31 15.08
CA GLY A 18 -2.76 37.60 13.91
C GLY A 18 -3.95 37.10 13.10
N THR A 19 -4.16 37.70 11.93
CA THR A 19 -4.99 37.15 10.86
C THR A 19 -4.57 35.70 10.62
N PRO A 20 -5.47 34.71 10.69
CA PRO A 20 -5.13 33.35 10.34
C PRO A 20 -4.69 33.31 8.87
N CYS A 21 -3.48 32.83 8.60
CA CYS A 21 -3.03 32.53 7.24
C CYS A 21 -4.12 31.70 6.56
N ALA A 22 -4.73 32.28 5.52
CA ALA A 22 -5.54 31.54 4.59
C ALA A 22 -4.69 30.39 4.05
N ARG A 23 -5.04 29.15 4.44
CA ARG A 23 -4.50 27.96 3.80
C ARG A 23 -4.79 28.10 2.31
N PRO A 24 -3.81 27.89 1.41
CA PRO A 24 -4.14 27.74 0.01
C PRO A 24 -5.09 26.56 -0.07
N HIS A 25 -6.34 26.84 -0.46
CA HIS A 25 -7.31 25.82 -0.79
C HIS A 25 -6.66 24.97 -1.87
N ALA A 26 -6.21 23.75 -1.50
CA ALA A 26 -5.94 22.71 -2.46
C ALA A 26 -7.20 22.65 -3.33
N ARG A 27 -7.02 22.93 -4.63
CA ARG A 27 -8.14 22.86 -5.58
C ARG A 27 -8.75 21.48 -5.38
N PRO A 28 -10.07 21.35 -5.13
CA PRO A 28 -10.69 20.05 -5.16
C PRO A 28 -10.34 19.46 -6.52
N HIS A 29 -9.58 18.36 -6.53
CA HIS A 29 -9.40 17.60 -7.76
C HIS A 29 -10.81 17.29 -8.23
N ALA A 30 -11.22 18.00 -9.29
CA ALA A 30 -12.53 17.87 -9.86
C ALA A 30 -12.77 16.37 -10.02
N ARG A 31 -13.80 15.86 -9.35
CA ARG A 31 -14.32 14.52 -9.61
C ARG A 31 -14.47 14.44 -11.12
N ARG A 32 -13.55 13.72 -11.76
CA ARG A 32 -13.67 13.44 -13.18
C ARG A 32 -14.87 12.50 -13.21
N ASP A 33 -16.01 13.02 -13.67
CA ASP A 33 -17.25 12.28 -13.90
C ASP A 33 -17.00 11.20 -14.96
N ALA A 34 -16.25 10.18 -14.59
CA ALA A 34 -16.17 8.95 -15.33
C ALA A 34 -17.50 8.22 -15.08
N PRO A 35 -18.20 7.76 -16.15
CA PRO A 35 -19.40 6.96 -15.98
C PRO A 35 -19.08 5.78 -15.06
N ALA A 36 -19.95 5.55 -14.06
CA ALA A 36 -19.75 4.48 -13.10
C ALA A 36 -19.68 3.15 -13.88
N PRO A 37 -18.52 2.46 -13.89
CA PRO A 37 -18.46 1.14 -14.50
C PRO A 37 -19.47 0.25 -13.78
N ASP A 38 -20.11 -0.66 -14.54
CA ASP A 38 -20.79 -1.86 -14.02
C ASP A 38 -20.12 -2.28 -12.72
N PRO A 39 -20.83 -2.36 -11.56
CA PRO A 39 -20.19 -2.47 -10.27
C PRO A 39 -19.18 -3.59 -10.34
N SER A 40 -17.91 -3.20 -10.41
CA SER A 40 -16.81 -4.14 -10.58
C SER A 40 -16.96 -5.22 -9.51
N ALA A 41 -16.45 -6.43 -9.73
CA ALA A 41 -16.59 -7.50 -8.73
C ALA A 41 -16.30 -7.01 -7.29
N CYS A 42 -15.39 -6.04 -7.12
CA CYS A 42 -15.12 -5.35 -5.85
C CYS A 42 -16.30 -4.57 -5.25
N ALA A 43 -17.07 -3.81 -6.03
CA ALA A 43 -18.26 -3.09 -5.55
C ALA A 43 -19.35 -4.08 -5.10
N ARG A 44 -19.55 -5.16 -5.87
CA ARG A 44 -20.46 -6.24 -5.48
C ARG A 44 -19.99 -7.00 -4.24
N CYS A 45 -18.68 -7.23 -4.09
CA CYS A 45 -18.11 -7.77 -2.86
C CYS A 45 -18.42 -6.84 -1.67
N ALA A 46 -18.19 -5.53 -1.81
CA ALA A 46 -18.42 -4.55 -0.75
C ALA A 46 -19.88 -4.54 -0.28
N ALA A 47 -20.84 -4.62 -1.20
CA ALA A 47 -22.25 -4.73 -0.86
C ALA A 47 -22.62 -6.01 -0.09
N GLN A 48 -21.85 -7.10 -0.23
CA GLN A 48 -22.07 -8.37 0.48
C GLN A 48 -21.43 -8.41 1.88
N GLY A 49 -20.61 -7.41 2.25
CA GLY A 49 -19.97 -7.32 3.56
C GLY A 49 -18.73 -8.20 3.76
N THR A 50 -18.51 -9.21 2.91
CA THR A 50 -17.30 -10.05 2.90
C THR A 50 -16.39 -9.66 1.74
N THR A 51 -15.26 -9.01 2.02
CA THR A 51 -14.34 -8.49 1.01
C THR A 51 -12.89 -8.79 1.34
N CYS A 52 -12.01 -8.80 0.33
CA CYS A 52 -10.56 -8.77 0.56
C CYS A 52 -10.05 -7.41 1.09
N CYS A 53 -10.94 -6.41 1.19
CA CYS A 53 -10.67 -5.12 1.81
C CYS A 53 -11.07 -5.09 3.29
N SER A 54 -11.54 -6.20 3.85
CA SER A 54 -11.85 -6.34 5.27
C SER A 54 -10.98 -7.47 5.84
N THR A 55 -10.48 -7.27 7.05
CA THR A 55 -9.72 -8.28 7.81
C THR A 55 -10.42 -8.56 9.13
N THR A 56 -10.18 -9.72 9.73
CA THR A 56 -10.59 -9.94 11.13
C THR A 56 -9.80 -8.97 12.01
N PRO A 57 -10.45 -8.21 12.92
CA PRO A 57 -9.72 -7.40 13.88
C PRO A 57 -8.73 -8.24 14.70
N GLY A 58 -7.48 -7.79 14.80
CA GLY A 58 -6.37 -8.54 15.40
C GLY A 58 -5.54 -9.36 14.40
N GLU A 59 -5.98 -9.51 13.15
CA GLU A 59 -5.23 -10.18 12.07
C GLU A 59 -4.54 -9.19 11.12
N GLU A 60 -4.35 -7.94 11.55
CA GLU A 60 -3.78 -6.89 10.70
C GLU A 60 -2.34 -7.18 10.26
N GLU A 61 -1.61 -8.02 11.01
CA GLU A 61 -0.27 -8.50 10.66
C GLU A 61 -0.22 -9.31 9.35
N PHE A 62 -1.36 -9.82 8.88
CA PHE A 62 -1.45 -10.58 7.64
C PHE A 62 -1.89 -9.73 6.43
N CYS A 63 -2.16 -8.45 6.64
CA CYS A 63 -2.47 -7.54 5.55
C CYS A 63 -1.26 -7.42 4.62
N PHE A 64 -1.49 -7.54 3.30
CA PHE A 64 -0.41 -7.56 2.32
C PHE A 64 0.40 -6.24 2.35
N PRO A 65 1.75 -6.32 2.37
CA PRO A 65 2.59 -5.14 2.54
C PRO A 65 2.60 -4.26 1.28
N LEU A 66 2.83 -2.97 1.48
CA LEU A 66 3.01 -1.98 0.42
C LEU A 66 4.48 -1.76 0.14
N SER A 67 4.83 -1.68 -1.15
CA SER A 67 6.10 -1.07 -1.56
C SER A 67 6.09 0.45 -1.31
N ARG A 68 7.28 1.03 -1.28
CA ARG A 68 7.45 2.49 -1.17
C ARG A 68 6.79 3.23 -2.34
N SER A 69 6.94 2.73 -3.57
CA SER A 69 6.36 3.37 -4.75
C SER A 69 4.83 3.29 -4.77
N GLU A 70 4.23 2.24 -4.22
CA GLU A 70 2.77 2.19 -4.02
C GLU A 70 2.31 3.23 -3.01
N TRP A 71 3.01 3.36 -1.88
CA TRP A 71 2.71 4.39 -0.89
C TRP A 71 2.79 5.79 -1.49
N GLU A 72 3.87 6.12 -2.19
CA GLU A 72 4.06 7.43 -2.84
C GLU A 72 2.92 7.74 -3.81
N ARG A 73 2.56 6.79 -4.68
CA ARG A 73 1.45 6.92 -5.64
C ARG A 73 0.09 7.10 -4.96
N ILE A 74 -0.17 6.40 -3.85
CA ILE A 74 -1.45 6.55 -3.12
C ILE A 74 -1.48 7.88 -2.37
N VAL A 75 -0.36 8.31 -1.79
CA VAL A 75 -0.22 9.62 -1.12
C VAL A 75 -0.37 10.77 -2.11
N GLU A 76 0.13 10.65 -3.33
CA GLU A 76 -0.09 11.69 -4.35
C GLU A 76 -1.58 11.85 -4.71
N TRP A 77 -2.35 10.76 -4.60
CA TRP A 77 -3.78 10.77 -4.87
C TRP A 77 -4.63 11.20 -3.65
N CYS A 78 -4.18 10.93 -2.43
CA CYS A 78 -4.89 11.27 -1.20
C CYS A 78 -4.28 12.52 -0.55
N ASP A 79 -5.08 13.50 -0.14
CA ASP A 79 -4.64 14.66 0.66
C ASP A 79 -4.22 14.28 2.12
N HIS A 80 -3.31 13.30 2.26
CA HIS A 80 -2.64 12.84 3.49
C HIS A 80 -3.51 12.20 4.59
N VAL A 81 -4.70 11.67 4.27
CA VAL A 81 -5.55 10.99 5.28
C VAL A 81 -4.94 9.64 5.69
N GLY A 82 -5.06 9.28 6.97
CA GLY A 82 -4.48 8.10 7.64
C GLY A 82 -4.90 6.73 7.09
N GLY A 83 -4.63 6.49 5.81
CA GLY A 83 -4.89 5.25 5.09
C GLY A 83 -3.74 4.25 5.15
N PHE A 84 -2.74 4.49 6.01
CA PHE A 84 -1.57 3.64 6.16
C PHE A 84 -1.27 3.37 7.62
N ALA A 85 -0.73 2.18 7.88
CA ALA A 85 -0.21 1.77 9.17
C ALA A 85 1.12 1.05 8.98
N THR A 86 1.96 1.12 10.00
CA THR A 86 3.21 0.36 10.09
C THR A 86 2.99 -0.80 11.04
N GLU A 87 3.45 -1.98 10.65
CA GLU A 87 3.22 -3.23 11.36
C GLU A 87 4.53 -3.98 11.55
N ARG A 88 4.71 -4.64 12.69
CA ARG A 88 5.95 -5.39 12.96
C ARG A 88 5.98 -6.66 12.11
N ASN A 89 7.17 -7.01 11.61
CA ASN A 89 7.35 -8.28 10.92
C ASN A 89 7.36 -9.42 11.95
N THR A 90 6.31 -10.24 11.94
CA THR A 90 6.22 -11.44 12.78
C THR A 90 6.66 -12.68 12.01
N ARG A 91 6.95 -13.78 12.72
CA ARG A 91 7.24 -15.06 12.06
C ARG A 91 6.07 -15.55 11.20
N PRO A 92 4.81 -15.57 11.70
CA PRO A 92 3.66 -15.94 10.88
C PRO A 92 3.53 -15.12 9.59
N PHE A 93 3.74 -13.80 9.66
CA PHE A 93 3.73 -12.92 8.50
C PHE A 93 4.83 -13.31 7.48
N VAL A 94 6.09 -13.40 7.91
CA VAL A 94 7.21 -13.72 7.03
C VAL A 94 7.05 -15.10 6.40
N ASP A 95 6.58 -16.10 7.17
CA ASP A 95 6.30 -17.43 6.64
C ASP A 95 5.14 -17.41 5.63
N GLY A 96 4.14 -16.56 5.84
CA GLY A 96 3.10 -16.25 4.87
C GLY A 96 3.67 -15.70 3.56
N MET A 97 4.55 -14.71 3.66
CA MET A 97 5.20 -14.12 2.49
C MET A 97 6.05 -15.14 1.73
N LYS A 98 6.81 -16.01 2.42
CA LYS A 98 7.59 -17.07 1.77
C LYS A 98 6.72 -18.03 0.96
N ARG A 99 5.53 -18.40 1.45
CA ARG A 99 4.59 -19.26 0.71
C ARG A 99 4.12 -18.62 -0.60
N LEU A 100 4.09 -17.29 -0.68
CA LEU A 100 3.72 -16.55 -1.89
C LEU A 100 4.86 -16.47 -2.92
N PHE A 101 6.11 -16.65 -2.49
CA PHE A 101 7.31 -16.57 -3.32
C PHE A 101 8.20 -17.82 -3.12
N PRO A 102 7.73 -19.01 -3.55
CA PRO A 102 8.46 -20.26 -3.33
C PRO A 102 9.80 -20.25 -4.07
N GLY A 103 10.88 -20.65 -3.39
CA GLY A 103 12.24 -20.64 -3.91
C GLY A 103 12.96 -19.29 -3.77
N GLU A 104 12.31 -18.29 -3.18
CA GLU A 104 12.88 -16.95 -2.93
C GLU A 104 12.87 -16.59 -1.44
N GLU A 105 12.92 -17.60 -0.57
CA GLU A 105 12.74 -17.42 0.87
C GLU A 105 13.76 -16.46 1.48
N ALA A 106 15.02 -16.55 1.03
CA ALA A 106 16.09 -15.65 1.48
C ALA A 106 15.86 -14.19 1.04
N ALA A 107 15.30 -13.98 -0.16
CA ALA A 107 14.96 -12.64 -0.64
C ALA A 107 13.79 -12.06 0.18
N VAL A 108 12.79 -12.88 0.49
CA VAL A 108 11.66 -12.48 1.36
C VAL A 108 12.15 -12.12 2.76
N GLU A 109 13.07 -12.90 3.35
CA GLU A 109 13.65 -12.58 4.67
C GLU A 109 14.45 -11.27 4.66
N ALA A 110 15.17 -10.99 3.56
CA ALA A 110 15.89 -9.73 3.41
C ALA A 110 14.95 -8.53 3.28
N LEU A 111 13.80 -8.69 2.60
CA LEU A 111 12.77 -7.66 2.49
C LEU A 111 12.02 -7.42 3.79
N PHE A 112 11.73 -8.50 4.52
CA PHE A 112 10.91 -8.47 5.74
C PHE A 112 11.67 -9.11 6.91
N PRO A 113 12.75 -8.47 7.40
CA PRO A 113 13.49 -9.00 8.54
C PRO A 113 12.61 -9.00 9.79
N LEU A 114 12.70 -10.02 10.64
CA LEU A 114 11.86 -10.19 11.85
C LEU A 114 11.97 -9.06 12.88
N HIS A 115 13.05 -8.29 12.84
CA HIS A 115 13.24 -7.12 13.71
C HIS A 115 12.80 -5.81 13.04
N GLY A 116 12.33 -5.89 11.80
CA GLY A 116 11.84 -4.77 11.02
C GLY A 116 10.32 -4.61 11.09
N GLU A 117 9.84 -3.68 10.30
CA GLU A 117 8.44 -3.35 10.14
C GLU A 117 8.12 -3.27 8.64
N HIS A 118 6.85 -3.43 8.29
CA HIS A 118 6.36 -3.20 6.94
C HIS A 118 5.23 -2.17 6.95
N LEU A 119 5.01 -1.54 5.80
CA LEU A 119 3.90 -0.65 5.59
C LEU A 119 2.71 -1.44 5.05
N ARG A 120 1.50 -1.12 5.53
CA ARG A 120 0.24 -1.67 5.01
C ARG A 120 -0.81 -0.57 4.90
N LEU A 121 -1.93 -0.89 4.24
CA LEU A 121 -3.12 -0.05 4.34
C LEU A 121 -3.66 -0.09 5.77
N ALA A 122 -4.09 1.07 6.27
CA ALA A 122 -4.76 1.15 7.56
C ALA A 122 -6.14 0.48 7.48
N VAL A 123 -6.56 -0.10 8.60
CA VAL A 123 -7.90 -0.62 8.81
C VAL A 123 -8.53 0.10 9.99
N ASP A 124 -9.86 0.20 10.00
CA ASP A 124 -10.60 0.73 11.13
C ASP A 124 -10.82 -0.33 12.22
N ARG A 125 -11.57 0.02 13.28
CA ARG A 125 -11.84 -0.88 14.40
C ARG A 125 -12.69 -2.11 14.04
N ARG A 126 -13.36 -2.08 12.89
CA ARG A 126 -14.14 -3.20 12.35
C ARG A 126 -13.29 -4.09 11.45
N GLY A 127 -12.05 -3.70 11.19
CA GLY A 127 -11.15 -4.38 10.26
C GLY A 127 -11.37 -3.96 8.81
N ASP A 128 -12.16 -2.92 8.55
CA ASP A 128 -12.38 -2.42 7.19
C ASP A 128 -11.22 -1.53 6.74
N CYS A 129 -10.70 -1.76 5.54
CA CYS A 129 -9.67 -0.93 4.93
C CYS A 129 -10.11 0.54 4.90
N ALA A 130 -9.20 1.45 5.23
CA ALA A 130 -9.45 2.90 5.22
C ALA A 130 -9.93 3.44 3.87
N PHE A 131 -9.74 2.70 2.78
CA PHE A 131 -10.21 3.06 1.44
C PHE A 131 -11.50 2.35 1.01
N LEU A 132 -12.09 1.50 1.85
CA LEU A 132 -13.39 0.89 1.59
C LEU A 132 -14.52 1.92 1.74
N GLY A 133 -15.46 1.93 0.80
CA GLY A 133 -16.69 2.70 0.85
C GLY A 133 -17.88 1.85 0.39
N ALA A 134 -19.09 2.43 0.41
CA ALA A 134 -20.33 1.73 0.05
C ALA A 134 -20.29 1.13 -1.38
N GLU A 135 -19.66 1.84 -2.32
CA GLU A 135 -19.50 1.41 -3.72
C GLU A 135 -18.19 0.61 -3.95
N GLY A 136 -17.55 0.14 -2.88
CA GLY A 136 -16.25 -0.53 -2.93
C GLY A 136 -15.06 0.41 -2.71
N CYS A 137 -13.90 0.03 -3.26
CA CYS A 137 -12.65 0.75 -3.00
C CYS A 137 -12.67 2.15 -3.63
N ARG A 138 -12.47 3.18 -2.80
CA ARG A 138 -12.44 4.60 -3.18
C ARG A 138 -11.20 5.00 -3.99
N LEU A 139 -10.15 4.18 -3.98
CA LEU A 139 -8.98 4.40 -4.84
C LEU A 139 -9.31 4.04 -6.30
N PRO A 140 -8.92 4.87 -7.28
CA PRO A 140 -8.94 4.50 -8.69
C PRO A 140 -8.12 3.23 -8.92
N ARG A 141 -8.52 2.42 -9.91
CA ARG A 141 -7.93 1.08 -10.14
C ARG A 141 -6.42 1.16 -10.35
N GLU A 142 -5.96 2.17 -11.03
CA GLU A 142 -4.56 2.45 -11.35
C GLU A 142 -3.74 2.98 -10.16
N VAL A 143 -4.39 3.44 -9.09
CA VAL A 143 -3.80 3.93 -7.83
C VAL A 143 -3.81 2.85 -6.73
N ARG A 144 -4.70 1.85 -6.82
CA ARG A 144 -4.75 0.71 -5.89
C ARG A 144 -3.39 -0.03 -5.80
N PRO A 145 -3.03 -0.61 -4.65
CA PRO A 145 -1.88 -1.50 -4.53
C PRO A 145 -1.89 -2.61 -5.58
N TRP A 146 -0.71 -3.06 -6.01
CA TRP A 146 -0.52 -4.15 -6.96
C TRP A 146 -1.24 -5.42 -6.49
N TYR A 147 -1.12 -5.77 -5.22
CA TYR A 147 -1.85 -6.92 -4.65
C TYR A 147 -3.37 -6.77 -4.80
N CYS A 148 -3.92 -5.60 -4.48
CA CYS A 148 -5.36 -5.34 -4.64
C CYS A 148 -5.82 -5.42 -6.10
N ARG A 149 -4.92 -5.18 -7.06
CA ARG A 149 -5.19 -5.29 -8.51
C ARG A 149 -5.00 -6.72 -9.02
N LEU A 150 -4.16 -7.52 -8.36
CA LEU A 150 -3.89 -8.91 -8.70
C LEU A 150 -4.96 -9.85 -8.13
N PHE A 151 -5.37 -9.63 -6.89
CA PHE A 151 -6.29 -10.52 -6.17
C PHE A 151 -7.59 -10.76 -6.96
N PRO A 152 -8.06 -12.02 -7.08
CA PRO A 152 -7.59 -13.24 -6.42
C PRO A 152 -6.54 -14.03 -7.21
N LEU A 153 -5.94 -13.44 -8.23
CA LEU A 153 -4.94 -14.08 -9.10
C LEU A 153 -3.54 -13.88 -8.51
N TRP A 154 -2.68 -14.86 -8.72
CA TRP A 154 -1.27 -14.80 -8.33
C TRP A 154 -0.40 -15.53 -9.35
N MET A 155 0.91 -15.25 -9.36
CA MET A 155 1.87 -16.01 -10.16
C MET A 155 2.62 -16.98 -9.26
N ARG A 156 2.75 -18.23 -9.70
CA ARG A 156 3.61 -19.24 -9.08
C ARG A 156 4.53 -19.80 -10.15
N GLY A 157 5.77 -19.30 -10.20
CA GLY A 157 6.61 -19.44 -11.39
C GLY A 157 5.89 -18.83 -12.61
N GLU A 158 5.85 -19.54 -13.73
CA GLU A 158 5.23 -19.06 -14.98
C GLU A 158 3.69 -19.23 -15.04
N ARG A 159 3.10 -19.87 -14.03
CA ARG A 159 1.67 -20.21 -14.01
C ARG A 159 0.87 -19.21 -13.19
N ILE A 160 -0.31 -18.83 -13.71
CA ILE A 160 -1.29 -18.10 -12.92
C ILE A 160 -2.03 -19.10 -12.02
N THR A 161 -2.08 -18.80 -10.74
CA THR A 161 -2.87 -19.52 -9.74
C THR A 161 -4.00 -18.64 -9.21
N LEU A 162 -5.03 -19.28 -8.66
CA LEU A 162 -6.16 -18.61 -8.04
C LEU A 162 -6.14 -18.86 -6.53
N PHE A 163 -6.30 -17.81 -5.75
CA PHE A 163 -6.78 -17.95 -4.39
C PHE A 163 -8.28 -18.25 -4.43
N THR A 164 -8.75 -19.11 -3.52
CA THR A 164 -10.16 -19.51 -3.43
C THR A 164 -10.74 -19.16 -2.06
N PRO A 165 -10.85 -17.87 -1.68
CA PRO A 165 -11.55 -17.50 -0.46
C PRO A 165 -13.05 -17.75 -0.64
N ASP A 166 -13.70 -18.28 0.40
CA ASP A 166 -15.10 -18.75 0.37
C ASP A 166 -16.10 -17.71 -0.15
N HIS A 167 -15.82 -16.43 0.09
CA HIS A 167 -16.73 -15.33 -0.24
C HIS A 167 -16.27 -14.46 -1.41
N CYS A 168 -15.24 -14.86 -2.16
CA CYS A 168 -14.80 -14.08 -3.31
C CYS A 168 -15.80 -14.17 -4.47
N VAL A 169 -16.54 -13.08 -4.72
CA VAL A 169 -17.53 -12.99 -5.80
C VAL A 169 -16.93 -13.36 -7.16
N ALA A 170 -15.73 -12.86 -7.48
CA ALA A 170 -15.06 -13.16 -8.75
C ALA A 170 -14.79 -14.66 -8.93
N VAL A 171 -14.36 -15.36 -7.87
CA VAL A 171 -14.09 -16.81 -7.91
C VAL A 171 -15.40 -17.59 -8.02
N ARG A 172 -16.39 -17.27 -7.18
CA ARG A 172 -17.69 -17.97 -7.12
C ARG A 172 -18.46 -17.86 -8.44
N GLU A 173 -18.48 -16.68 -9.05
CA GLU A 173 -19.18 -16.42 -10.30
C GLU A 173 -18.37 -16.88 -11.52
N GLY A 174 -17.05 -16.65 -11.51
CA GLY A 174 -16.17 -16.99 -12.63
C GLY A 174 -15.97 -18.49 -12.83
N ARG A 175 -15.92 -19.28 -11.73
CA ARG A 175 -15.75 -20.76 -11.67
C ARG A 175 -14.50 -21.36 -12.33
N THR A 176 -13.90 -20.65 -13.29
CA THR A 176 -12.75 -21.04 -14.10
C THR A 176 -11.77 -19.88 -14.15
N LEU A 177 -10.49 -20.13 -14.46
CA LEU A 177 -9.49 -19.06 -14.59
C LEU A 177 -9.92 -17.96 -15.57
N SER A 178 -10.40 -18.35 -16.75
CA SER A 178 -10.90 -17.41 -17.77
C SER A 178 -12.09 -16.59 -17.24
N GLY A 179 -13.04 -17.23 -16.55
CA GLY A 179 -14.18 -16.54 -15.95
C GLY A 179 -13.78 -15.57 -14.84
N VAL A 180 -12.79 -15.93 -14.00
CA VAL A 180 -12.26 -15.03 -12.96
C VAL A 180 -11.54 -13.84 -13.59
N LEU A 181 -10.68 -14.07 -14.58
CA LEU A 181 -9.99 -13.02 -15.35
C LEU A 181 -10.99 -12.02 -15.94
N ALA A 182 -12.06 -12.51 -16.56
CA ALA A 182 -13.13 -11.68 -17.09
C ALA A 182 -13.84 -10.88 -15.98
N ALA A 183 -14.16 -11.51 -14.85
CA ALA A 183 -14.86 -10.88 -13.71
C ALA A 183 -14.06 -9.74 -13.06
N VAL A 184 -12.73 -9.80 -13.09
CA VAL A 184 -11.84 -8.73 -12.60
C VAL A 184 -11.29 -7.85 -13.70
N HIS A 185 -11.76 -8.01 -14.94
CA HIS A 185 -11.33 -7.26 -16.13
C HIS A 185 -9.81 -7.27 -16.31
N LEU A 186 -9.21 -8.46 -16.29
CA LEU A 186 -7.80 -8.69 -16.55
C LEU A 186 -7.62 -9.74 -17.65
N THR A 187 -6.54 -9.60 -18.40
CA THR A 187 -5.99 -10.67 -19.23
C THR A 187 -4.83 -11.36 -18.50
N GLU A 188 -4.43 -12.53 -19.01
CA GLU A 188 -3.22 -13.21 -18.56
C GLU A 188 -1.95 -12.35 -18.66
N LYS A 189 -1.88 -11.50 -19.69
CA LYS A 189 -0.80 -10.54 -19.89
C LYS A 189 -0.80 -9.47 -18.80
N ASP A 190 -1.97 -8.97 -18.42
CA ASP A 190 -2.11 -7.99 -17.35
C ASP A 190 -1.66 -8.55 -16.00
N VAL A 191 -2.01 -9.81 -15.68
CA VAL A 191 -1.58 -10.46 -14.44
C VAL A 191 -0.06 -10.55 -14.38
N ARG A 192 0.59 -11.00 -15.46
CA ARG A 192 2.06 -11.08 -15.55
C ARG A 192 2.71 -9.71 -15.40
N LEU A 193 2.18 -8.70 -16.09
CA LEU A 193 2.68 -7.33 -15.99
C LEU A 193 2.54 -6.76 -14.58
N LEU A 194 1.38 -6.96 -13.94
CA LEU A 194 1.13 -6.50 -12.57
C LEU A 194 2.04 -7.20 -11.57
N PHE A 195 2.24 -8.49 -11.71
CA PHE A 195 3.13 -9.26 -10.86
C PHE A 195 4.60 -8.85 -11.04
N GLY A 196 5.05 -8.64 -12.29
CA GLY A 196 6.38 -8.11 -12.57
C GLY A 196 6.59 -6.73 -11.94
N ARG A 197 5.59 -5.83 -12.03
CA ARG A 197 5.65 -4.51 -11.38
C ARG A 197 5.71 -4.59 -9.86
N LEU A 198 4.95 -5.51 -9.25
CA LEU A 198 5.02 -5.77 -7.81
C LEU A 198 6.43 -6.18 -7.40
N ARG A 199 7.03 -7.14 -8.13
CA ARG A 199 8.39 -7.62 -7.89
C ARG A 199 9.42 -6.51 -8.00
N LEU A 200 9.40 -5.76 -9.09
CA LEU A 200 10.28 -4.62 -9.30
C LEU A 200 10.13 -3.56 -8.21
N ALA A 201 8.91 -3.29 -7.75
CA ALA A 201 8.66 -2.34 -6.68
C ALA A 201 9.25 -2.79 -5.32
N TRP A 202 9.52 -4.09 -5.15
CA TRP A 202 10.23 -4.65 -4.01
C TRP A 202 11.71 -4.93 -4.29
N GLY A 203 12.23 -4.58 -5.47
CA GLY A 203 13.60 -4.90 -5.85
C GLY A 203 13.85 -6.39 -6.08
N LEU A 204 12.81 -7.19 -6.29
CA LEU A 204 12.92 -8.57 -6.73
C LEU A 204 13.12 -8.60 -8.25
N ALA A 205 13.90 -9.58 -8.73
CA ALA A 205 14.09 -9.80 -10.16
C ALA A 205 12.73 -10.09 -10.82
N PRO A 206 12.42 -9.57 -12.02
CA PRO A 206 11.19 -9.92 -12.72
C PRO A 206 11.11 -11.44 -12.98
N LEU A 207 9.90 -12.00 -12.99
CA LEU A 207 9.70 -13.37 -13.49
C LEU A 207 9.89 -13.32 -15.00
N ASP A 208 10.95 -13.90 -15.51
CA ASP A 208 11.34 -13.62 -16.87
C ASP A 208 11.94 -14.82 -17.60
N PRO A 209 11.64 -14.92 -18.90
CA PRO A 209 12.64 -15.39 -19.87
C PRO A 209 13.07 -14.34 -20.92
N PHE A 210 12.41 -13.18 -21.06
CA PHE A 210 12.58 -12.27 -22.22
C PHE A 210 13.33 -10.95 -22.00
N GLU A 211 13.48 -10.46 -20.77
CA GLU A 211 14.46 -9.42 -20.38
C GLU A 211 15.88 -9.98 -20.15
N ALA A 212 16.06 -11.28 -19.92
CA ALA A 212 17.38 -11.92 -19.70
C ALA A 212 18.08 -12.42 -20.97
N GLY A 213 17.44 -12.39 -22.15
CA GLY A 213 18.08 -12.72 -23.42
C GLY A 213 18.64 -14.15 -23.54
N LEU A 214 18.10 -15.12 -22.81
CA LEU A 214 18.52 -16.52 -22.91
C LEU A 214 17.39 -17.40 -23.45
N PRO A 215 17.66 -18.25 -24.46
CA PRO A 215 16.67 -19.17 -24.98
C PRO A 215 16.27 -20.19 -23.91
N PHE A 216 14.96 -20.41 -23.84
CA PHE A 216 14.31 -21.42 -23.02
C PHE A 216 14.91 -22.82 -23.27
N ALA A 217 15.58 -23.40 -22.27
CA ALA A 217 15.83 -24.83 -22.25
C ALA A 217 14.58 -25.52 -21.69
N ALA A 218 13.92 -26.31 -22.53
CA ALA A 218 12.81 -27.16 -22.12
C ALA A 218 13.25 -28.09 -20.96
N PRO A 219 12.32 -28.51 -20.07
CA PRO A 219 12.64 -29.47 -19.02
C PRO A 219 13.21 -30.75 -19.65
N ALA A 220 14.39 -31.15 -19.17
CA ALA A 220 15.15 -32.26 -19.69
C ALA A 220 14.47 -33.59 -19.34
N ASP A 221 13.56 -34.04 -20.21
CA ASP A 221 13.20 -35.44 -20.39
C ASP A 221 13.48 -35.84 -21.84
N ALA A 222 14.76 -35.94 -22.19
CA ALA A 222 15.27 -36.78 -23.28
C ALA A 222 16.81 -36.83 -23.17
N ALA A 223 17.34 -38.03 -22.93
CA ALA A 223 18.77 -38.33 -22.91
C ALA A 223 19.38 -38.25 -24.34
N PRO A 224 20.71 -38.39 -24.48
CA PRO A 224 21.57 -37.50 -25.25
C PRO A 224 21.67 -37.89 -26.72
N ASN A 225 21.94 -36.91 -27.58
CA ASN A 225 22.69 -37.14 -28.80
C ASN A 225 23.73 -36.03 -28.97
N ASP A 226 24.98 -36.47 -28.99
CA ASP A 226 26.16 -35.73 -29.43
C ASP A 226 25.94 -35.12 -30.82
N VAL A 227 26.15 -33.81 -30.98
CA VAL A 227 26.85 -33.25 -32.15
C VAL A 227 27.45 -31.88 -31.82
N ASP A 228 28.71 -31.69 -32.23
CA ASP A 228 29.55 -30.49 -32.21
C ASP A 228 28.85 -29.14 -32.48
N ALA A 229 29.20 -28.11 -31.69
CA ALA A 229 29.11 -26.70 -32.10
C ALA A 229 30.11 -25.78 -31.35
N PRO A 230 30.62 -24.70 -32.00
CA PRO A 230 31.85 -24.00 -31.62
C PRO A 230 31.66 -22.78 -30.68
N ALA A 231 32.83 -22.28 -30.26
CA ALA A 231 33.13 -21.26 -29.26
C ALA A 231 32.30 -19.97 -29.26
N ALA A 232 31.99 -19.50 -28.05
CA ALA A 232 31.30 -18.26 -27.70
C ALA A 232 32.19 -17.00 -27.85
N PRO A 233 31.61 -15.83 -28.22
CA PRO A 233 32.28 -14.55 -28.05
C PRO A 233 32.12 -13.97 -26.63
N ALA A 234 33.17 -13.29 -26.19
CA ALA A 234 33.33 -12.67 -24.88
C ALA A 234 32.28 -11.57 -24.60
N SER A 235 31.68 -11.65 -23.41
CA SER A 235 30.77 -10.66 -22.85
C SER A 235 31.57 -9.48 -22.27
N THR A 236 31.29 -8.29 -22.78
CA THR A 236 31.79 -7.00 -22.28
C THR A 236 31.06 -6.60 -21.00
N GLY A 237 31.83 -6.13 -20.02
CA GLY A 237 31.43 -5.94 -18.63
C GLY A 237 30.23 -5.03 -18.38
N ALA A 238 29.32 -5.50 -17.53
CA ALA A 238 28.27 -4.71 -16.92
C ALA A 238 28.86 -3.77 -15.85
N ALA A 239 28.47 -2.50 -15.91
CA ALA A 239 28.83 -1.50 -14.91
C ALA A 239 28.19 -1.82 -13.54
N PRO A 240 28.89 -1.59 -12.42
CA PRO A 240 28.36 -1.86 -11.09
C PRO A 240 27.19 -0.93 -10.76
N LEU A 241 26.10 -1.51 -10.27
CA LEU A 241 24.95 -0.79 -9.72
C LEU A 241 25.38 0.12 -8.54
N PRO A 242 24.80 1.33 -8.42
CA PRO A 242 25.08 2.23 -7.33
C PRO A 242 24.66 1.61 -5.99
N LYS A 243 25.50 1.77 -4.98
CA LYS A 243 25.25 1.29 -3.62
C LYS A 243 23.99 1.96 -3.04
N PRO A 244 23.13 1.21 -2.32
CA PRO A 244 21.97 1.77 -1.65
C PRO A 244 22.39 2.88 -0.67
N GLN A 245 21.70 4.02 -0.73
CA GLN A 245 21.87 5.11 0.23
C GLN A 245 21.30 4.68 1.60
N PRO A 246 21.97 5.00 2.72
CA PRO A 246 21.49 4.68 4.05
C PRO A 246 20.16 5.40 4.35
N ILE A 247 19.21 4.65 4.92
CA ILE A 247 17.93 5.18 5.36
C ILE A 247 18.18 6.07 6.59
N PRO A 248 17.70 7.33 6.62
CA PRO A 248 17.92 8.23 7.75
C PRO A 248 17.22 7.72 9.02
N ASP A 249 17.94 7.76 10.14
CA ASP A 249 17.47 7.29 11.45
C ASP A 249 16.23 8.11 11.89
N PRO A 250 15.07 7.47 12.12
CA PRO A 250 13.85 8.17 12.56
C PRO A 250 14.01 8.90 13.90
N ARG A 251 15.06 8.62 14.68
CA ARG A 251 15.39 9.35 15.92
C ARG A 251 15.95 10.75 15.67
N THR A 252 16.43 11.04 14.47
CA THR A 252 16.95 12.36 14.09
C THR A 252 15.87 13.29 13.52
N ALA A 253 14.64 12.80 13.31
CA ALA A 253 13.54 13.64 12.86
C ALA A 253 13.16 14.67 13.94
N PRO A 254 13.07 15.97 13.61
CA PRO A 254 12.74 17.01 14.58
C PRO A 254 11.35 16.76 15.17
N ARG A 255 11.33 16.45 16.48
CA ARG A 255 10.08 16.20 17.22
C ARG A 255 9.27 17.50 17.26
N GLY A 256 8.21 17.55 16.44
CA GLY A 256 7.22 18.62 16.49
C GLY A 256 6.65 18.75 17.89
N ARG A 257 6.78 19.94 18.51
CA ARG A 257 6.25 20.23 19.83
C ARG A 257 4.74 20.04 19.81
N ARG A 258 4.23 19.03 20.53
CA ARG A 258 2.80 18.83 20.74
C ARG A 258 2.25 20.02 21.54
N ARG A 259 1.30 20.75 20.96
CA ARG A 259 0.58 21.82 21.65
C ARG A 259 -0.36 21.18 22.68
N PRO A 260 -0.36 21.62 23.94
CA PRO A 260 -1.26 21.07 24.94
C PRO A 260 -2.73 21.35 24.58
N PRO A 261 -3.67 20.47 24.97
CA PRO A 261 -5.10 20.64 24.72
C PRO A 261 -5.62 21.89 25.44
N ARG A 262 -6.48 22.66 24.76
CA ARG A 262 -7.19 23.79 25.38
C ARG A 262 -8.17 23.26 26.44
N PRO A 263 -8.23 23.86 27.63
CA PRO A 263 -9.30 23.57 28.59
C PRO A 263 -10.66 23.96 27.99
N GLY A 264 -11.60 23.01 28.03
CA GLY A 264 -12.97 23.17 27.54
C GLY A 264 -13.76 24.14 28.42
N LYS A 265 -14.63 24.95 27.78
CA LYS A 265 -15.60 25.80 28.48
C LYS A 265 -16.62 24.93 29.23
N PRO A 266 -16.95 25.24 30.50
CA PRO A 266 -18.07 24.63 31.19
C PRO A 266 -19.38 24.93 30.47
N GLY A 267 -20.21 23.89 30.30
CA GLY A 267 -21.48 23.92 29.59
C GLY A 267 -22.54 24.77 30.28
N ALA A 268 -23.36 25.41 29.45
CA ALA A 268 -24.62 26.00 29.86
C ALA A 268 -25.63 24.88 30.15
N LEU A 269 -26.35 25.00 31.26
CA LEU A 269 -27.48 24.15 31.60
C LEU A 269 -28.64 24.39 30.62
N ASP A 270 -29.22 23.29 30.13
CA ASP A 270 -30.50 23.25 29.44
C ASP A 270 -31.63 23.34 30.48
N ASP A 271 -32.44 24.41 30.39
CA ASP A 271 -33.75 24.51 31.04
C ASP A 271 -34.81 23.95 30.08
N GLY A 272 -35.30 22.73 30.36
CA GLY A 272 -36.47 22.17 29.69
C GLY A 272 -37.76 22.57 30.41
N PRO A 273 -38.88 22.86 29.71
CA PRO A 273 -40.14 23.18 30.35
C PRO A 273 -40.92 21.90 30.71
N GLU A 274 -41.35 21.84 31.97
CA GLU A 274 -42.44 20.98 32.43
C GLU A 274 -43.77 21.44 31.81
N THR A 275 -44.53 20.51 31.24
CA THR A 275 -46.00 20.64 31.18
C THR A 275 -46.66 19.28 31.36
N LEU A 276 -47.65 19.30 32.25
CA LEU A 276 -48.68 18.31 32.57
C LEU A 276 -49.52 17.88 31.37
#